data_AF-A0A2M6YUJ6-F1
#
_entry.id   AF-A0A2M6YUJ6-F1
#
_cell.length_a   1.000
_cell.length_b   1.000
_cell.length_c   1.000
_cell.angle_alpha   90.00
_cell.angle_beta   90.00
_cell.angle_gamma   90.00
#
_symmetry.space_group_name_H-M   'P 1'
#
loop_
_entity.id
_entity.type
_entity.pdbx_description
1 polymer ?
#
loop_
_entity_poly.entity_id
_entity_poly.type
_entity_poly.pdbx_seq_one_letter_code
_entity_poly.pdbx_strand_id
1 'polypeptide(L)'
;MGEIEFASVDKYFFLQHQKTIKELVAAIFKQKKTLERVHALKNISFKIKKGESVGIIGKNGAGKSTLLKLMDGVSSPTSGSVNISGRILPLIELGAGFHPELNGKENIFLNCTQNI
;
A
#
# COMPACT_ATOMS: atom_id res chain seq x y z
N MET A 1 -21.72 9.53 1.67
CA MET A 1 -21.37 9.70 0.23
C MET A 1 -19.87 9.50 0.11
N GLY A 2 -19.39 8.73 -0.86
CA GLY A 2 -17.99 8.29 -0.89
C GLY A 2 -17.05 9.28 -1.56
N GLU A 3 -16.03 9.71 -0.82
CA GLU A 3 -14.94 10.58 -1.25
C GLU A 3 -13.64 9.95 -0.76
N ILE A 4 -12.58 10.04 -1.57
CA ILE A 4 -11.22 9.62 -1.22
C ILE A 4 -10.37 10.88 -1.13
N GLU A 5 -9.71 11.10 0.00
CA GLU A 5 -8.84 12.25 0.24
C GLU A 5 -7.48 11.80 0.76
N PHE A 6 -6.43 12.23 0.08
CA PHE A 6 -5.05 12.12 0.52
C PHE A 6 -4.58 13.53 0.91
N ALA A 7 -4.06 13.69 2.12
CA ALA A 7 -3.55 14.95 2.63
C ALA A 7 -2.10 14.81 3.10
N SER A 8 -1.18 15.36 2.30
CA SER A 8 0.27 15.42 2.55
C SER A 8 0.88 14.07 2.90
N VAL A 9 0.53 13.05 2.11
CA VAL A 9 0.87 11.65 2.40
C VAL A 9 2.30 11.34 1.97
N ASP A 10 3.09 10.85 2.92
CA ASP A 10 4.35 10.17 2.65
C ASP A 10 4.24 8.69 2.97
N LYS A 11 4.93 7.88 2.17
CA LYS A 11 5.17 6.47 2.47
C LYS A 11 6.60 6.13 2.13
N TYR A 12 7.36 5.70 3.13
CA TYR A 12 8.68 5.13 2.93
C TYR A 12 8.77 3.72 3.51
N PHE A 13 9.68 2.94 2.95
CA PHE A 13 10.06 1.63 3.44
C PHE A 13 11.51 1.66 3.87
N PHE A 14 11.85 0.83 4.86
CA PHE A 14 13.23 0.63 5.26
C PHE A 14 13.80 -0.55 4.47
N LEU A 15 14.82 -0.30 3.67
CA LEU A 15 15.62 -1.37 3.07
C LEU A 15 16.72 -1.75 4.07
N GLN A 16 16.68 -3.00 4.52
CA GLN A 16 17.79 -3.62 5.24
C GLN A 16 18.74 -4.25 4.24
N HIS A 17 19.98 -3.78 4.23
CA HIS A 17 21.03 -4.30 3.36
C HIS A 17 21.83 -5.46 3.98
N GLN A 18 21.72 -5.68 5.30
CA GLN A 18 22.52 -6.67 6.02
C GLN A 18 21.77 -8.00 6.11
N LYS A 19 22.35 -9.07 5.54
CA LYS A 19 21.76 -10.43 5.60
C LYS A 19 22.37 -11.28 6.70
N THR A 20 23.48 -10.87 7.31
CA THR A 20 24.22 -11.71 8.28
C THR A 20 24.52 -11.03 9.61
N ILE A 21 24.54 -11.85 10.68
CA ILE A 21 24.84 -11.43 12.06
C ILE A 21 26.21 -10.75 12.17
N LYS A 22 27.20 -11.20 11.38
CA LYS A 22 28.55 -10.59 11.33
C LYS A 22 28.50 -9.12 10.92
N GLU A 23 27.69 -8.81 9.92
CA GLU A 23 27.56 -7.45 9.41
C GLU A 23 26.79 -6.55 10.38
N LEU A 24 25.79 -7.10 11.07
CA LEU A 24 25.07 -6.39 12.13
C LEU A 24 26.00 -5.97 13.26
N VAL A 25 26.83 -6.90 13.77
CA VAL A 25 27.83 -6.62 14.81
C VAL A 25 28.83 -5.56 14.33
N ALA A 26 29.38 -5.71 13.13
CA ALA A 26 30.30 -4.73 12.57
C ALA A 26 29.68 -3.33 12.39
N ALA A 27 28.40 -3.25 12.02
CA ALA A 27 27.70 -1.98 11.85
C ALA A 27 27.39 -1.28 13.19
N ILE A 28 27.08 -2.05 14.24
CA ILE A 28 26.95 -1.54 15.62
C ILE A 28 28.28 -0.95 16.09
N PHE A 29 29.39 -1.68 15.90
CA PHE A 29 30.74 -1.20 16.25
C PHE A 29 31.17 0.04 15.45
N LYS A 30 30.68 0.20 14.20
CA LYS A 30 31.03 1.33 13.33
C LYS A 30 30.03 2.49 13.36
N GLN A 31 29.01 2.47 14.23
CA GLN A 31 27.90 3.45 14.26
C GLN A 31 27.30 3.76 12.86
N LYS A 32 27.33 2.80 11.93
CA LYS A 32 26.86 3.02 10.56
C LYS A 32 25.35 2.82 10.54
N LYS A 33 24.58 3.81 10.03
CA LYS A 33 23.13 3.66 9.80
C LYS A 33 22.88 2.45 8.90
N THR A 34 22.28 1.40 9.46
CA THR A 34 22.00 0.11 8.80
C THR A 34 20.70 0.10 8.00
N LEU A 35 19.88 1.14 8.13
CA LEU A 35 18.56 1.24 7.51
C LEU A 35 18.54 2.40 6.52
N GLU A 36 18.36 2.08 5.24
CA GLU A 36 18.11 3.09 4.21
C GLU A 36 16.60 3.29 4.05
N ARG A 37 16.16 4.56 4.02
CA ARG A 37 14.75 4.90 3.75
C ARG A 37 14.57 5.09 2.25
N VAL A 38 13.64 4.34 1.67
CA VAL A 38 13.21 4.53 0.27
C VAL A 38 11.79 5.06 0.25
N HIS A 39 11.62 6.25 -0.32
CA HIS A 39 10.32 6.88 -0.50
C HIS A 39 9.58 6.22 -1.66
N ALA A 40 8.46 5.59 -1.36
CA ALA A 40 7.52 5.10 -2.36
C ALA A 40 6.51 6.19 -2.74
N LEU A 41 6.10 7.03 -1.79
CA LEU A 41 5.28 8.22 -1.99
C LEU A 41 5.87 9.38 -1.19
N LYS A 42 5.85 10.58 -1.76
CA LYS A 42 6.41 11.78 -1.14
C LYS A 42 5.44 12.95 -1.26
N ASN A 43 4.91 13.41 -0.14
CA ASN A 43 3.98 14.53 -0.01
C ASN A 43 2.86 14.56 -1.07
N ILE A 44 2.09 13.47 -1.16
CA ILE A 44 1.00 13.33 -2.13
C ILE A 44 -0.31 13.88 -1.53
N SER A 45 -0.97 14.77 -2.26
CA SER A 45 -2.28 15.34 -1.88
C SER A 45 -3.23 15.36 -3.08
N PHE A 46 -4.41 14.77 -2.94
CA PHE A 46 -5.47 14.81 -3.95
C PHE A 46 -6.81 14.41 -3.35
N LYS A 47 -7.90 14.71 -4.07
CA LYS A 47 -9.26 14.27 -3.75
C LYS A 47 -9.88 13.60 -4.97
N ILE A 48 -10.63 12.53 -4.74
CA ILE A 48 -11.45 11.86 -5.74
C ILE A 48 -12.88 11.91 -5.26
N LYS A 49 -13.73 12.61 -6.01
CA LYS A 49 -15.15 12.78 -5.71
C LYS A 49 -15.96 11.61 -6.23
N LYS A 50 -17.15 11.42 -5.66
CA LYS A 50 -18.12 10.42 -6.14
C LYS A 50 -18.41 10.62 -7.63
N GLY A 51 -18.27 9.56 -8.40
CA GLY A 51 -18.55 9.55 -9.84
C GLY A 51 -17.37 9.95 -10.73
N GLU A 52 -16.23 10.34 -10.15
CA GLU A 52 -15.02 10.57 -10.92
C GLU A 52 -14.35 9.25 -11.33
N SER A 53 -13.84 9.23 -12.56
CA SER A 53 -12.94 8.17 -13.05
C SER A 53 -11.53 8.74 -13.12
N VAL A 54 -10.58 8.10 -12.43
CA VAL A 54 -9.21 8.58 -12.29
C VAL A 54 -8.24 7.49 -12.73
N GLY A 55 -7.30 7.85 -13.60
CA GLY A 55 -6.20 6.98 -14.02
C GLY A 55 -4.90 7.33 -13.30
N ILE A 56 -4.25 6.35 -12.69
CA ILE A 56 -2.92 6.50 -12.09
C ILE A 56 -1.86 5.98 -13.07
N ILE A 57 -1.03 6.88 -13.61
CA ILE A 57 0.01 6.55 -14.60
C ILE A 57 1.40 6.91 -14.09
N GLY A 58 2.42 6.20 -14.59
CA GLY A 58 3.81 6.45 -14.23
C GLY A 58 4.71 5.23 -14.47
N LYS A 59 6.04 5.44 -14.45
CA LYS A 59 7.04 4.37 -14.65
C LYS A 59 6.97 3.28 -13.57
N ASN A 60 7.62 2.15 -13.81
CA ASN A 60 7.83 1.14 -12.77
C ASN A 60 8.62 1.75 -11.60
N GLY A 61 8.23 1.41 -10.37
CA GLY A 61 8.80 2.01 -9.16
C GLY A 61 8.27 3.40 -8.78
N ALA A 62 7.37 4.02 -9.56
CA ALA A 62 6.82 5.34 -9.26
C ALA A 62 5.83 5.38 -8.06
N GLY A 63 5.63 4.29 -7.33
CA GLY A 63 4.75 4.25 -6.16
C GLY A 63 3.28 3.91 -6.43
N LYS A 64 2.88 3.60 -7.67
CA LYS A 64 1.47 3.31 -8.04
C LYS A 64 0.82 2.21 -7.18
N SER A 65 1.48 1.05 -7.07
CA SER A 65 0.97 -0.05 -6.24
C SER A 65 0.98 0.31 -4.75
N THR A 66 1.91 1.14 -4.30
CA THR A 66 1.91 1.65 -2.93
C THR A 66 0.71 2.58 -2.69
N LEU A 67 0.39 3.44 -3.66
CA LEU A 67 -0.78 4.31 -3.59
C LEU A 67 -2.08 3.51 -3.48
N LEU A 68 -2.24 2.47 -4.31
CA LEU A 68 -3.39 1.57 -4.25
C LEU A 68 -3.48 0.85 -2.89
N LYS A 69 -2.35 0.37 -2.35
CA LYS A 69 -2.28 -0.25 -1.02
C LYS A 69 -2.61 0.69 0.15
N LEU A 70 -2.43 1.99 -0.04
CA LEU A 70 -2.89 2.97 0.94
C LEU A 70 -4.40 3.22 0.79
N MET A 71 -4.92 3.15 -0.43
CA MET A 71 -6.36 3.28 -0.70
C MET A 71 -7.15 2.10 -0.13
N ASP A 72 -6.76 0.86 -0.43
CA ASP A 72 -7.46 -0.34 0.05
C ASP A 72 -7.24 -0.66 1.54
N GLY A 73 -6.44 0.15 2.26
CA GLY A 73 -6.16 -0.01 3.67
C GLY A 73 -5.17 -1.13 4.03
N VAL A 74 -4.59 -1.82 3.05
CA VAL A 74 -3.56 -2.87 3.28
C VAL A 74 -2.29 -2.29 3.91
N SER A 75 -2.00 -1.00 3.69
CA SER A 75 -0.89 -0.31 4.34
C SER A 75 -1.31 1.07 4.83
N SER A 76 -0.75 1.49 5.96
CA SER A 76 -0.95 2.85 6.49
C SER A 76 0.11 3.82 5.96
N PRO A 77 -0.22 5.11 5.81
CA PRO A 77 0.77 6.13 5.47
C PRO A 77 1.84 6.23 6.57
N THR A 78 3.03 6.71 6.23
CA THR A 78 4.07 6.98 7.23
C THR A 78 3.88 8.35 7.88
N SER A 79 3.38 9.32 7.12
CA SER A 79 2.89 10.61 7.60
C SER A 79 1.77 11.12 6.67
N GLY A 80 1.02 12.11 7.15
CA GLY A 80 -0.19 12.60 6.49
C GLY A 80 -1.41 11.73 6.81
N SER A 81 -2.49 11.91 6.05
CA SER A 81 -3.72 11.16 6.25
C SER A 81 -4.35 10.71 4.94
N VAL A 82 -5.02 9.55 5.01
CA VAL A 82 -5.86 8.99 3.95
C VAL A 82 -7.26 8.82 4.53
N ASN A 83 -8.23 9.56 4.01
CA ASN A 83 -9.62 9.50 4.42
C ASN A 83 -10.44 8.92 3.27
N ILE A 84 -11.20 7.86 3.56
CA ILE A 84 -12.04 7.19 2.58
C ILE A 84 -13.42 7.03 3.17
N SER A 85 -14.41 7.60 2.48
CA SER A 85 -15.81 7.39 2.81
C SER A 85 -16.37 6.26 1.96
N GLY A 86 -16.76 5.15 2.58
CA GLY A 86 -17.29 3.97 1.89
C GLY A 86 -16.31 2.79 1.89
N ARG A 87 -16.53 1.82 0.99
CA ARG A 87 -15.64 0.66 0.80
C ARG A 87 -14.92 0.74 -0.53
N ILE A 88 -13.68 0.27 -0.55
CA ILE A 88 -12.89 0.10 -1.76
C ILE A 88 -12.83 -1.39 -2.06
N LEU A 89 -13.15 -1.77 -3.30
CA LEU A 89 -13.04 -3.15 -3.75
C LEU A 89 -11.85 -3.27 -4.72
N PRO A 90 -10.65 -3.66 -4.25
CA PRO A 90 -9.45 -3.74 -5.08
C PRO A 90 -9.53 -4.95 -6.03
N LEU A 91 -9.96 -4.71 -7.28
CA LEU A 91 -10.15 -5.78 -8.26
C LEU A 91 -8.88 -6.55 -8.62
N ILE A 92 -7.72 -5.88 -8.61
CA ILE A 92 -6.43 -6.50 -8.98
C ILE A 92 -5.95 -7.45 -7.87
N GLU A 93 -6.28 -7.16 -6.61
CA GLU A 93 -5.93 -8.01 -5.46
C GLU A 93 -6.88 -9.22 -5.33
N LEU A 94 -8.08 -9.18 -5.94
CA LEU A 94 -9.00 -10.32 -5.95
C LEU A 94 -8.35 -11.59 -6.52
N GLY A 95 -7.39 -11.47 -7.45
CA GLY A 95 -6.59 -12.59 -7.93
C GLY A 95 -5.84 -13.34 -6.82
N ALA A 96 -5.46 -12.65 -5.73
CA ALA A 96 -4.88 -13.22 -4.53
C ALA A 96 -5.93 -13.62 -3.47
N GLY A 97 -7.16 -13.09 -3.57
CA GLY A 97 -8.30 -13.42 -2.70
C GLY A 97 -9.15 -14.60 -3.17
N PHE A 98 -8.89 -15.15 -4.36
CA PHE A 98 -9.50 -16.39 -4.82
C PHE A 98 -8.83 -17.59 -4.17
N HIS A 99 -9.61 -18.41 -3.47
CA HIS A 99 -9.15 -19.71 -3.01
C HIS A 99 -9.29 -20.75 -4.12
N PRO A 100 -8.19 -21.39 -4.57
CA PRO A 100 -8.19 -22.34 -5.68
C PRO A 100 -8.97 -23.63 -5.36
N GLU A 101 -9.10 -23.95 -4.07
CA GLU A 101 -9.88 -25.09 -3.58
C GLU A 101 -11.40 -24.83 -3.56
N LEU A 102 -11.83 -23.59 -3.82
CA LEU A 102 -13.24 -23.19 -3.80
C LEU A 102 -13.76 -22.97 -5.21
N ASN A 103 -15.03 -23.29 -5.44
CA ASN A 103 -15.70 -22.97 -6.70
C ASN A 103 -16.02 -21.47 -6.80
N GLY A 104 -16.44 -21.01 -7.98
CA GLY A 104 -16.73 -19.60 -8.22
C GLY A 104 -17.80 -19.01 -7.28
N LYS A 105 -18.83 -19.78 -6.92
CA LYS A 105 -19.90 -19.33 -6.03
C LYS A 105 -19.39 -19.14 -4.60
N GLU A 106 -18.57 -20.06 -4.12
CA GLU A 106 -17.94 -19.99 -2.79
C GLU A 106 -16.99 -18.80 -2.70
N ASN A 107 -16.20 -18.56 -3.75
CA ASN A 107 -15.33 -17.40 -3.82
C ASN A 107 -16.10 -16.08 -3.87
N ILE A 108 -17.24 -16.01 -4.57
CA ILE A 108 -18.13 -14.85 -4.54
C ILE A 108 -18.64 -14.62 -3.11
N PHE A 109 -19.13 -15.67 -2.45
CA PHE A 109 -19.63 -15.55 -1.09
C PHE A 109 -18.55 -15.08 -0.12
N LEU A 110 -17.34 -15.65 -0.19
CA LEU A 110 -16.20 -15.27 0.63
C LEU A 110 -15.82 -13.79 0.43
N ASN A 111 -15.62 -13.36 -0.82
CA ASN A 111 -15.19 -11.99 -1.11
C ASN A 111 -16.28 -10.93 -0.87
N CYS A 112 -17.57 -11.29 -0.98
CA CYS A 112 -18.67 -10.36 -0.70
C CYS A 112 -19.05 -10.28 0.79
N THR A 113 -18.72 -11.29 1.61
CA THR A 113 -18.99 -11.30 3.05
C THR A 113 -17.81 -10.81 3.89
N GLN A 114 -16.57 -10.99 3.41
CA GLN A 114 -15.42 -10.37 4.04
C GLN A 114 -15.45 -8.87 3.81
N ASN A 115 -15.36 -8.09 4.90
CA ASN A 115 -15.17 -6.65 4.85
C ASN A 115 -13.73 -6.34 4.45
N ILE A 116 -13.36 -6.68 3.21
CA ILE A 116 -12.24 -6.04 2.52
C ILE A 116 -12.76 -4.70 1.99
#